data_AF-A0A3N5MF98-F1
#
_entry.id   AF-A0A3N5MF98-F1
#
_cell.length_a   1.000
_cell.length_b   1.000
_cell.length_c   1.000
_cell.angle_alpha   90.00
_cell.angle_beta   90.00
_cell.angle_gamma   90.00
#
_symmetry.space_group_name_H-M   'P 1'
#
loop_
_entity.id
_entity.type
_entity.pdbx_description
1 polymer ?
#
loop_
_entity_poly.entity_id
_entity_poly.type
_entity_poly.pdbx_seq_one_letter_code
_entity_poly.pdbx_strand_id
1 'polypeptide(L)' 'MLELLIGAILVAIIAGALGFTGLARGAATLAKMIFGIFAVIALILIIAVVAGIDLLT' A
#
# COMPACT_ATOMS: atom_id res chain seq x y z
N MET A 1 13.58 -19.83 9.62
CA MET A 1 12.47 -19.43 8.72
C MET A 1 11.12 -19.96 9.18
N LEU A 2 10.99 -21.24 9.57
CA LEU A 2 9.73 -21.80 10.07
C LEU A 2 9.19 -21.09 11.32
N GLU A 3 10.06 -20.74 12.26
CA GLU A 3 9.67 -20.12 13.53
C GLU A 3 8.98 -18.76 13.34
N LEU A 4 9.49 -17.94 12.42
CA LEU A 4 8.89 -16.64 12.06
C LEU A 4 7.51 -16.80 11.40
N LEU A 5 7.36 -17.81 10.54
CA LEU A 5 6.09 -18.12 9.88
C LEU A 5 5.03 -18.51 10.91
N ILE A 6 5.38 -19.40 11.83
CA ILE A 6 4.49 -19.86 12.89
C ILE A 6 4.10 -18.67 13.79
N GLY A 7 5.07 -17.83 14.16
CA GLY A 7 4.81 -16.61 14.93
C GLY A 7 3.85 -15.65 14.24
N ALA A 8 4.06 -15.37 12.95
CA ALA A 8 3.20 -14.48 12.18
C ALA A 8 1.75 -14.99 12.04
N ILE A 9 1.58 -16.32 11.87
CA ILE A 9 0.25 -16.95 11.80
C ILE A 9 -0.49 -16.77 13.14
N LEU A 10 0.17 -17.00 14.27
CA LEU A 10 -0.43 -16.83 15.58
C LEU A 10 -0.88 -15.38 15.82
N VAL A 11 -0.03 -14.41 15.47
CA VAL A 11 -0.37 -12.99 15.58
C VAL A 11 -1.57 -12.63 14.71
N ALA A 12 -1.63 -13.14 13.47
CA ALA A 12 -2.76 -12.89 12.57
C ALA A 12 -4.08 -13.44 13.11
N ILE A 13 -4.07 -14.64 13.69
CA ILE A 13 -5.26 -15.27 14.31
C ILE A 13 -5.73 -14.43 15.51
N ILE A 14 -4.81 -14.06 16.42
CA ILE A 14 -5.13 -13.26 17.61
C ILE A 14 -5.67 -11.88 17.18
N ALA A 15 -5.04 -11.23 16.21
CA ALA A 15 -5.49 -9.93 15.70
C ALA A 15 -6.90 -10.02 15.07
N GLY A 16 -7.19 -11.10 14.36
CA GLY A 16 -8.54 -11.38 13.83
C GLY A 16 -9.58 -11.59 14.93
N ALA A 17 -9.24 -12.39 15.95
CA ALA A 17 -10.13 -12.70 17.07
C ALA A 17 -10.42 -11.49 17.97
N LEU A 18 -9.42 -10.60 18.17
CA LEU A 18 -9.55 -9.37 18.96
C LEU A 18 -10.23 -8.22 18.19
N GLY A 19 -10.63 -8.45 16.94
CA GLY A 19 -11.41 -7.46 16.18
C GLY A 19 -10.61 -6.29 15.64
N PHE A 20 -9.29 -6.42 15.43
CA PHE A 20 -8.42 -5.40 14.78
C PHE A 20 -8.81 -5.05 13.32
N THR A 21 -9.96 -5.53 12.86
CA THR A 21 -10.57 -5.24 11.55
C THR A 21 -10.78 -3.75 11.29
N GLY A 22 -11.01 -2.93 12.32
CA GLY A 22 -11.15 -1.46 12.18
C GLY A 22 -9.85 -0.78 11.72
N LEU A 23 -8.72 -1.12 12.35
CA LEU A 23 -7.39 -0.66 11.94
C LEU A 23 -7.01 -1.19 10.56
N ALA A 24 -7.32 -2.46 10.27
CA ALA A 24 -7.09 -3.04 8.95
C ALA A 24 -7.90 -2.33 7.85
N ARG A 25 -9.17 -1.98 8.12
CA ARG A 25 -10.02 -1.20 7.21
C ARG A 25 -9.51 0.22 7.03
N GLY A 26 -9.08 0.88 8.10
CA GLY A 26 -8.45 2.20 8.04
C GLY A 26 -7.18 2.20 7.19
N ALA A 27 -6.29 1.24 7.42
CA ALA A 27 -5.08 1.03 6.63
C ALA A 27 -5.41 0.76 5.15
N ALA A 28 -6.44 -0.05 4.86
CA ALA A 28 -6.87 -0.29 3.49
C ALA A 28 -7.37 0.99 2.78
N THR A 29 -8.09 1.85 3.50
CA THR A 29 -8.53 3.15 2.96
C THR A 29 -7.35 4.06 2.67
N LEU A 30 -6.40 4.19 3.61
CA LEU A 30 -5.19 4.99 3.42
C LEU A 30 -4.31 4.45 2.28
N ALA A 31 -4.15 3.12 2.19
CA ALA A 31 -3.40 2.48 1.13
C ALA A 31 -3.99 2.80 -0.26
N LYS A 32 -5.33 2.75 -0.40
CA LYS A 32 -6.01 3.12 -1.65
C LYS A 32 -5.81 4.60 -2.00
N MET A 33 -5.87 5.48 -1.01
CA MET A 33 -5.65 6.92 -1.21
C MET A 33 -4.23 7.20 -1.68
N ILE A 34 -3.22 6.65 -1.00
CA ILE A 34 -1.81 6.80 -1.36
C ILE A 34 -1.55 6.20 -2.74
N PHE A 35 -2.07 5.01 -3.03
CA PHE A 35 -1.96 4.39 -4.36
C PHE A 35 -2.57 5.27 -5.44
N GLY A 36 -3.74 5.87 -5.20
CA GLY A 36 -4.37 6.81 -6.12
C GLY A 36 -3.49 8.03 -6.42
N ILE A 37 -2.88 8.62 -5.40
CA ILE A 37 -1.96 9.76 -5.56
C ILE A 37 -0.75 9.35 -6.41
N PHE A 38 -0.12 8.22 -6.07
CA PHE A 38 1.02 7.70 -6.82
C PHE A 38 0.64 7.32 -8.26
N ALA A 39 -0.54 6.77 -8.49
CA ALA A 39 -1.02 6.43 -9.83
C ALA A 39 -1.19 7.68 -10.69
N VAL A 40 -1.73 8.77 -10.13
CA VAL A 40 -1.86 10.05 -10.83
C VAL A 40 -0.48 10.63 -11.16
N ILE A 41 0.43 10.67 -10.18
CA ILE A 41 1.80 11.15 -10.40
C ILE A 41 2.49 10.32 -11.48
N ALA A 42 2.42 8.99 -11.38
CA ALA A 42 2.99 8.08 -12.37
C ALA A 42 2.42 8.32 -13.77
N LEU A 43 1.11 8.53 -13.89
CA LEU A 43 0.46 8.84 -15.16
C LEU A 43 0.99 10.16 -15.75
N ILE A 44 1.12 11.21 -14.92
CA ILE A 44 1.68 12.49 -15.35
C ILE A 44 3.12 12.31 -15.85
N LEU A 45 3.95 11.57 -15.11
CA LEU A 45 5.33 11.29 -15.51
C LEU A 45 5.41 10.50 -16.81
N ILE A 46 4.56 9.50 -17.00
CA ILE A 46 4.49 8.72 -18.25
C ILE A 46 4.13 9.65 -19.42
N ILE A 47 3.14 10.51 -19.25
CA ILE A 47 2.73 11.48 -20.28
C ILE A 47 3.87 12.44 -20.59
N ALA A 48 4.55 12.98 -19.58
CA ALA A 48 5.67 13.89 -19.76
C ALA A 48 6.80 13.24 -20.58
N VAL A 49 7.17 11.99 -20.24
CA VAL A 49 8.19 11.22 -20.98
C VAL A 49 7.77 10.99 -22.44
N VAL A 50 6.53 10.56 -22.67
CA VAL A 50 6.02 10.31 -24.04
C VAL A 50 5.93 11.61 -24.85
N ALA A 51 5.61 12.73 -24.20
CA ALA A 51 5.54 14.05 -24.81
C ALA A 51 6.92 14.73 -24.98
N GLY A 52 8.00 14.13 -24.47
CA GLY A 52 9.35 14.71 -24.52
C GLY A 52 9.54 15.92 -23.60
N ILE A 53 8.72 16.05 -22.56
CA ILE A 53 8.83 17.11 -21.56
C ILE A 53 9.89 16.69 -20.53
N ASP A 54 10.96 17.48 -20.41
CA ASP A 54 11.90 17.33 -19.31
C ASP A 54 11.34 18.03 -18.06
N LEU A 55 11.20 17.29 -16.97
CA LEU A 55 10.58 17.77 -15.72
C LEU A 55 11.61 18.16 -14.66
N LEU A 56 12.90 18.01 -14.96
CA LEU A 56 14.01 18.10 -14.01
C LEU A 56 15.03 19.19 -14.35
N THR A 57 14.86 19.85 -15.49
CA THR A 57 15.66 20.99 -15.95
C THR A 57 14.81 22.25 -16.05
#